data_AF-A0A9N9CM55-F1
#
_entry.id   AF-A0A9N9CM55-F1
#
_cell.length_a   1.000
_cell.length_b   1.000
_cell.length_c   1.000
_cell.angle_alpha   90.00
_cell.angle_beta   90.00
_cell.angle_gamma   90.00
#
_symmetry.space_group_name_H-M   'P 1'
#
loop_
_entity.id
_entity.type
_entity.pdbx_description
1 polymer ?
#
loop_
_entity_poly.entity_id
_entity_poly.type
_entity_poly.pdbx_seq_one_letter_code
_entity_poly.pdbx_strand_id
1 'polypeptide(L)' 'IDKNREIVSVAFYINKGIIDIEIEQETAHFNINGIPACRIQFPLQNAFALTVHKTQAITLPQTSLYLNNQI' A
#
# COMPACT_ATOMS: atom_id res chain seq x y z
N ILE A 1 -23.29 -9.24 0.95
CA ILE A 1 -23.44 -8.42 2.17
C ILE A 1 -22.76 -7.10 1.85
N ASP A 2 -23.55 -6.12 1.40
CA ASP A 2 -23.09 -4.75 1.16
C ASP A 2 -22.87 -4.11 2.53
N LYS A 3 -21.62 -4.13 3.00
CA LYS A 3 -21.22 -3.31 4.14
C LYS A 3 -20.93 -1.92 3.59
N ASN A 4 -21.59 -0.90 4.16
CA ASN A 4 -21.26 0.52 3.95
C ASN A 4 -19.74 0.67 3.84
N ARG A 5 -19.25 1.07 2.66
CA ARG A 5 -17.82 1.32 2.47
C ARG A 5 -17.46 2.52 3.33
N GLU A 6 -16.64 2.28 4.34
CA GLU A 6 -16.14 3.33 5.20
C GLU A 6 -15.21 4.24 4.39
N ILE A 7 -15.48 5.54 4.43
CA ILE A 7 -14.64 6.59 3.83
C ILE A 7 -13.85 7.23 4.96
N VAL A 8 -12.54 7.38 4.75
CA VAL A 8 -11.64 8.04 5.71
C VAL A 8 -10.83 9.13 5.01
N SER A 9 -10.63 10.24 5.72
CA SER A 9 -9.78 11.36 5.28
C SER A 9 -8.34 11.13 5.75
N VAL A 10 -7.38 11.28 4.84
CA VAL A 10 -5.96 11.02 5.09
C VAL A 10 -5.13 12.21 4.63
N ALA A 11 -4.29 12.71 5.52
CA ALA A 11 -3.38 13.80 5.23
C ALA A 11 -2.04 13.28 4.70
N PHE A 12 -1.61 13.75 3.52
CA PHE A 12 -0.29 13.49 2.94
C PHE A 12 0.50 14.77 2.80
N TYR A 13 1.77 14.73 3.22
CA TYR A 13 2.71 15.81 2.89
C TYR A 13 3.31 15.56 1.51
N ILE A 14 3.03 16.46 0.57
CA ILE A 14 3.63 16.47 -0.76
C ILE A 14 4.50 17.72 -0.92
N ASN A 15 5.30 17.80 -1.99
CA ASN A 15 6.22 18.93 -2.24
C ASN A 15 5.57 20.33 -2.23
N LYS A 16 4.23 20.41 -2.28
CA LYS A 16 3.44 21.65 -2.29
C LYS A 16 2.67 21.93 -0.98
N GLY A 17 2.81 21.09 0.04
CA GLY A 17 2.11 21.22 1.33
C GLY A 17 1.38 19.94 1.76
N ILE A 18 0.55 20.06 2.79
CA ILE A 18 -0.32 18.97 3.25
C ILE A 18 -1.59 18.96 2.40
N ILE A 19 -1.90 17.81 1.80
CA ILE A 19 -3.18 17.56 1.12
C ILE A 19 -4.01 16.59 1.95
N ASP A 20 -5.31 16.80 1.98
CA ASP A 20 -6.29 15.87 2.54
C ASP A 20 -6.91 15.08 1.37
N ILE A 21 -6.90 13.76 1.45
CA ILE A 21 -7.45 12.85 0.46
C ILE A 21 -8.44 11.93 1.15
N GLU A 22 -9.67 11.89 0.64
CA GLU A 22 -10.65 10.87 1.01
C GLU A 22 -10.35 9.57 0.26
N ILE A 23 -10.31 8.46 1.01
CA ILE A 23 -10.11 7.13 0.45
C ILE A 23 -11.21 6.17 0.91
N GLU A 24 -11.55 5.22 0.05
CA GLU A 24 -12.45 4.11 0.35
C GLU A 24 -11.71 2.78 0.44
N GLN A 25 -12.38 1.77 0.99
CA GLN A 25 -11.86 0.41 0.98
C GLN A 25 -11.97 -0.21 -0.42
N GLU A 26 -10.91 -0.88 -0.84
CA GLU A 26 -10.85 -1.64 -2.09
C GLU A 26 -10.95 -3.14 -1.80
N THR A 27 -11.68 -3.84 -2.68
CA THR A 27 -11.75 -5.31 -2.67
C THR A 27 -10.77 -5.87 -3.70
N ALA A 28 -9.68 -6.48 -3.24
CA ALA A 28 -8.76 -7.22 -4.09
C ALA A 28 -9.22 -8.69 -4.18
N HIS A 29 -9.39 -9.21 -5.38
CA HIS A 29 -9.68 -10.62 -5.64
C HIS A 29 -8.42 -11.34 -6.13
N PHE A 30 -8.14 -12.51 -5.57
CA PHE A 30 -6.94 -13.29 -5.90
C PHE A 30 -7.16 -14.77 -5.57
N ASN A 31 -6.29 -15.64 -6.07
CA ASN A 31 -6.36 -17.07 -5.78
C ASN A 31 -5.28 -17.49 -4.79
N ILE A 32 -5.65 -18.26 -3.77
CA ILE A 32 -4.71 -18.93 -2.86
C ILE A 32 -4.81 -20.43 -3.15
N ASN A 33 -3.73 -21.05 -3.64
CA ASN A 33 -3.71 -22.47 -4.00
C ASN A 33 -4.84 -22.89 -4.97
N GLY A 34 -5.19 -22.03 -5.92
CA GLY A 34 -6.28 -22.25 -6.88
C GLY A 34 -7.69 -21.98 -6.32
N ILE A 35 -7.83 -21.65 -5.04
CA ILE A 35 -9.11 -21.29 -4.41
C ILE A 35 -9.30 -19.77 -4.48
N PRO A 36 -10.46 -19.29 -4.99
CA PRO A 36 -10.78 -17.86 -4.98
C PRO A 36 -10.84 -17.29 -3.57
N ALA A 37 -10.17 -16.17 -3.36
CA ALA A 37 -10.12 -15.41 -2.12
C ALA A 37 -10.29 -13.91 -2.41
N CYS A 38 -10.62 -13.14 -1.38
CA CYS A 38 -10.65 -11.69 -1.46
C CYS A 38 -10.14 -11.03 -0.18
N ARG A 39 -9.71 -9.77 -0.32
CA ARG A 39 -9.32 -8.91 0.80
C ARG A 39 -9.95 -7.54 0.60
N ILE A 40 -10.61 -7.04 1.64
CA ILE A 40 -11.17 -5.69 1.71
C ILE A 40 -10.26 -4.87 2.62
N GLN A 41 -9.67 -3.79 2.10
CA GLN A 41 -8.75 -2.94 2.86
C GLN A 41 -8.68 -1.53 2.27
N PHE A 42 -8.25 -0.55 3.06
CA PHE A 42 -7.83 0.73 2.51
C PHE A 42 -6.57 0.59 1.65
N PRO A 43 -6.44 1.32 0.52
CA PRO A 43 -5.28 1.27 -0.37
C PRO A 43 -4.08 2.05 0.20
N LEU A 44 -3.74 1.81 1.46
CA LEU A 44 -2.63 2.46 2.16
C LEU A 44 -1.53 1.45 2.49
N GLN A 45 -0.29 1.88 2.34
CA GLN A 45 0.88 1.15 2.83
C GLN A 45 1.91 2.11 3.40
N ASN A 46 2.57 1.71 4.48
CA ASN A 46 3.74 2.41 4.96
C ASN A 46 4.87 2.26 3.92
N ALA A 47 5.45 3.38 3.50
CA ALA A 47 6.48 3.43 2.45
C ALA A 47 7.86 3.88 2.98
N PHE A 48 8.06 4.00 4.30
CA PHE A 48 9.38 4.33 4.88
C PHE A 48 10.40 3.21 4.69
N ALA A 49 9.96 1.96 4.67
CA ALA A 49 10.78 0.80 4.37
C ALA A 49 10.02 -0.13 3.44
N LEU A 50 10.67 -0.53 2.35
CA LEU A 50 10.10 -1.42 1.34
C LEU A 50 11.03 -2.62 1.17
N THR A 51 10.45 -3.80 0.94
CA THR A 51 11.24 -4.95 0.53
C THR A 51 11.75 -4.75 -0.90
N VAL A 52 12.90 -5.31 -1.24
CA VAL A 52 13.51 -5.16 -2.59
C VAL A 52 12.54 -5.56 -3.71
N HIS A 53 11.72 -6.60 -3.52
CA HIS A 53 10.71 -6.97 -4.50
C HIS A 53 9.59 -5.94 -4.67
N LYS A 54 9.25 -5.17 -3.63
CA LYS A 54 8.27 -4.08 -3.70
C LYS A 54 8.83 -2.79 -4.31
N THR A 55 10.15 -2.65 -4.43
CA THR A 55 10.79 -1.52 -5.12
C THR A 55 10.99 -1.77 -6.62
N GLN A 56 10.59 -2.94 -7.14
CA GLN A 56 10.70 -3.23 -8.56
C GLN A 56 9.90 -2.21 -9.39
N ALA A 57 10.52 -1.68 -10.44
CA ALA A 57 9.98 -0.63 -11.30
C ALA A 57 9.69 0.71 -10.62
N ILE A 58 10.21 0.96 -9.41
CA ILE A 58 10.12 2.26 -8.72
C ILE A 58 11.48 2.96 -8.78
N THR A 59 11.49 4.22 -9.22
CA THR A 59 12.67 5.10 -9.12
C THR A 59 12.67 5.81 -7.77
N LEU A 60 13.62 5.50 -6.90
CA LEU A 60 13.80 6.15 -5.60
C LEU A 60 14.98 7.13 -5.65
N PRO A 61 14.78 8.44 -5.40
CA PRO A 61 15.84 9.43 -5.50
C PRO A 61 16.92 9.28 -4.42
N GLN A 62 16.54 8.77 -3.25
CA GLN A 62 17.43 8.48 -2.13
C GLN A 62 16.95 7.20 -1.44
N THR A 63 17.85 6.25 -1.20
CA THR A 63 17.52 4.99 -0.53
C THR A 63 18.69 4.47 0.29
N SER A 64 18.39 3.64 1.29
CA SER A 64 19.38 2.87 2.05
C SER A 64 18.97 1.41 2.03
N LEU A 65 19.94 0.51 1.89
CA LEU A 65 19.67 -0.92 1.77
C LEU A 65 20.20 -1.64 3.01
N TYR A 66 19.30 -2.37 3.68
CA TYR A 66 19.64 -3.22 4.81
C TYR A 66 19.67 -4.69 4.39
N LEU A 67 20.81 -5.36 4.58
CA LEU A 67 21.12 -6.69 4.03
C LEU A 67 21.24 -7.81 5.08
N ASN A 68 20.58 -7.68 6.23
CA ASN A 68 20.80 -8.60 7.36
C ASN A 68 20.42 -10.07 7.13
N ASN A 69 19.63 -10.39 6.10
CA ASN A 69 19.04 -11.72 5.91
C ASN A 69 19.49 -12.40 4.60
N GLN A 70 20.68 -12.07 4.10
CA GLN A 70 21.33 -12.77 2.98
C GLN A 70 22.32 -13.79 3.52
N ILE A 71 21.83 -14.98 3.86
CA ILE A 71 22.64 -16.20 4.08
C ILE A 71 22.33 -17.16 2.94
#